data_AF-A0AAW0Y856-F1
#
_entry.id   AF-A0AAW0Y856-F1
#
_cell.length_a   1.000
_cell.length_b   1.000
_cell.length_c   1.000
_cell.angle_alpha   90.00
_cell.angle_beta   90.00
_cell.angle_gamma   90.00
#
_symmetry.space_group_name_H-M   'P 1'
#
loop_
_entity.id
_entity.type
_entity.pdbx_description
1 polymer ?
#
loop_
_entity_poly.entity_id
_entity_poly.type
_entity_poly.pdbx_seq_one_letter_code
_entity_poly.pdbx_strand_id
1 'polypeptide(L)'
;MWHQSQQRTGTLEHRYNSVLRELEGKKPQLDELVASADSLKDDASRTQLHQKVSKLREHWDETNSVVLARKTQLDAMYTDTHKFDAKRAELESWLARMEARLERMAPVARTADVLDQQIREQKGFHAEIHQYKHQVELFNQMTQRLIAIYQHDDTRRLKKITETINLRYSSLNSSIIARGKELHSAMNSLHNFDKALDKFASWMSEAESNTDLVELEVDKLGPARRDPQARGPSMHLK
;
A
#
# COMPACT_ATOMS: atom_id res chain seq x y z
N MET A 1 0.44 -22.85 9.04
CA MET A 1 1.78 -22.71 8.42
C MET A 1 2.67 -21.62 9.05
N TRP A 2 2.22 -20.39 9.38
CA TRP A 2 3.11 -19.38 10.03
C TRP A 2 3.24 -19.53 11.55
N HIS A 3 2.16 -19.89 12.25
CA HIS A 3 2.28 -20.38 13.63
C HIS A 3 3.26 -21.56 13.74
N GLN A 4 3.30 -22.44 12.74
CA GLN A 4 4.28 -23.52 12.65
C GLN A 4 5.72 -23.03 12.43
N SER A 5 5.93 -21.92 11.72
CA SER A 5 7.26 -21.32 11.52
C SER A 5 7.78 -20.67 12.79
N GLN A 6 6.91 -19.93 13.51
CA GLN A 6 7.22 -19.29 14.80
C GLN A 6 7.38 -20.33 15.92
N GLN A 7 6.57 -21.39 15.91
CA GLN A 7 6.76 -22.53 16.80
C GLN A 7 8.06 -23.26 16.47
N ARG A 8 8.41 -23.43 15.19
CA ARG A 8 9.68 -24.04 14.78
C ARG A 8 10.89 -23.23 15.24
N THR A 9 10.89 -21.92 15.07
CA THR A 9 12.00 -21.07 15.56
C THR A 9 12.13 -21.13 17.07
N GLY A 10 11.02 -21.06 17.82
CA GLY A 10 11.04 -21.22 19.27
C GLY A 10 11.50 -22.63 19.73
N THR A 11 11.09 -23.69 19.04
CA THR A 11 11.58 -25.05 19.36
C THR A 11 13.06 -25.24 19.06
N LEU A 12 13.58 -24.59 18.01
CA LEU A 12 15.00 -24.64 17.70
C LEU A 12 15.80 -23.89 18.76
N GLU A 13 15.40 -22.66 19.10
CA GLU A 13 16.02 -21.87 20.17
C GLU A 13 16.10 -22.67 21.49
N HIS A 14 15.01 -23.31 21.90
CA HIS A 14 14.99 -24.16 23.10
C HIS A 14 15.98 -25.32 23.03
N ARG A 15 16.09 -26.00 21.88
CA ARG A 15 17.04 -27.10 21.69
C ARG A 15 18.50 -26.63 21.76
N TYR A 16 18.83 -25.49 21.14
CA TYR A 16 20.19 -24.94 21.22
C TYR A 16 20.54 -24.46 22.64
N ASN A 17 19.59 -23.88 23.36
CA ASN A 17 19.77 -23.52 24.77
C ASN A 17 19.99 -24.76 25.67
N SER A 18 19.34 -25.89 25.36
CA SER A 18 19.58 -27.16 26.05
C SER A 18 21.00 -27.67 25.83
N VAL A 19 21.47 -27.68 24.58
CA VAL A 19 22.83 -28.13 24.22
C VAL A 19 23.89 -27.23 24.87
N LEU A 20 23.69 -25.91 24.88
CA LEU A 20 24.60 -24.98 25.57
C LEU A 20 24.69 -25.29 27.07
N ARG A 21 23.56 -25.57 27.72
CA ARG A 21 23.53 -25.91 29.15
C ARG A 21 24.24 -27.24 29.43
N GLU A 22 24.09 -28.22 28.55
CA GLU A 22 24.81 -29.50 28.64
C GLU A 22 26.32 -29.28 28.49
N LEU A 23 26.77 -28.44 27.56
CA LEU A 23 28.16 -28.06 27.41
C LEU A 23 28.67 -27.31 28.66
N GLU A 24 27.94 -26.34 29.18
CA GLU A 24 28.32 -25.66 30.43
C GLU A 24 28.48 -26.65 31.60
N GLY A 25 27.58 -27.64 31.69
CA GLY A 25 27.63 -28.69 32.71
C GLY A 25 28.80 -29.69 32.55
N LYS A 26 29.31 -29.87 31.33
CA LYS A 26 30.44 -30.78 31.04
C LYS A 26 31.80 -30.11 31.11
N LYS A 27 31.86 -28.78 31.11
CA LYS A 27 33.10 -28.00 31.24
C LYS A 27 33.97 -28.40 32.45
N PRO A 28 33.43 -28.59 33.68
CA PRO A 28 34.26 -28.96 34.83
C PRO A 28 34.98 -30.31 34.67
N GLN A 29 34.35 -31.26 33.96
CA GLN A 29 34.93 -32.59 33.70
C GLN A 29 36.10 -32.50 32.71
N LEU A 30 36.02 -31.59 31.74
CA LEU A 30 37.14 -31.29 30.85
C LEU A 30 38.30 -30.66 31.62
N ASP A 31 38.01 -29.67 32.48
CA ASP A 31 39.02 -28.98 33.29
C ASP A 31 39.73 -29.97 34.25
N GLU A 32 39.00 -30.93 34.82
CA GLU A 32 39.54 -32.01 35.67
C GLU A 32 40.45 -32.98 34.88
N LEU A 33 40.07 -33.35 33.65
CA LEU A 33 40.90 -34.19 32.78
C LEU A 33 42.22 -33.49 32.39
N VAL A 34 42.16 -32.17 32.16
CA VAL A 34 43.33 -31.33 31.91
C VAL A 34 44.25 -31.32 33.12
N ALA A 35 43.71 -30.99 34.30
CA ALA A 35 44.49 -30.97 35.54
C ALA A 35 45.11 -32.33 35.88
N SER A 36 44.37 -33.43 35.62
CA SER A 36 44.86 -34.78 35.84
C SER A 36 46.04 -35.12 34.92
N ALA A 37 46.00 -34.72 33.65
CA ALA A 37 47.10 -34.93 32.72
C ALA A 37 48.36 -34.14 33.10
N ASP A 38 48.20 -32.93 33.62
CA ASP A 38 49.31 -32.07 34.09
C ASP A 38 49.98 -32.63 35.37
N SER A 39 49.28 -33.46 36.15
CA SER A 39 49.78 -33.98 37.43
C SER A 39 50.62 -35.27 37.34
N LEU A 40 50.73 -35.89 36.15
CA LEU A 40 51.44 -37.17 35.97
C LEU A 40 52.97 -37.03 36.04
N LYS A 41 53.62 -38.02 36.66
CA LYS A 41 55.08 -38.07 36.86
C LYS A 41 55.87 -38.90 35.82
N ASP A 42 55.20 -39.75 35.03
CA ASP A 42 55.83 -40.62 34.02
C ASP A 42 55.87 -39.96 32.62
N ASP A 43 57.06 -39.77 32.04
CA ASP A 43 57.25 -38.92 30.85
C ASP A 43 56.59 -39.45 29.56
N ALA A 44 56.61 -40.77 29.33
CA ALA A 44 56.06 -41.37 28.12
C ALA A 44 54.52 -41.36 28.15
N SER A 45 53.92 -41.79 29.28
CA SER A 45 52.46 -41.79 29.45
C SER A 45 51.89 -40.38 29.54
N ARG A 46 52.62 -39.44 30.17
CA ARG A 46 52.28 -38.02 30.25
C ARG A 46 52.19 -37.39 28.87
N THR A 47 53.17 -37.61 27.99
CA THR A 47 53.17 -37.05 26.63
C THR A 47 51.97 -37.53 25.81
N GLN A 48 51.66 -38.83 25.84
CA GLN A 48 50.51 -39.37 25.13
C GLN A 48 49.17 -38.86 25.70
N LEU A 49 49.07 -38.72 27.03
CA LEU A 49 47.85 -38.21 27.65
C LEU A 49 47.63 -36.72 27.37
N HIS A 50 48.68 -35.88 27.44
CA HIS A 50 48.59 -34.47 27.06
C HIS A 50 48.14 -34.30 25.61
N GLN A 51 48.65 -35.12 24.68
CA GLN A 51 48.19 -35.08 23.28
C GLN A 51 46.69 -35.40 23.15
N LYS A 52 46.19 -36.40 23.88
CA LYS A 52 44.75 -36.75 23.88
C LYS A 52 43.89 -35.65 24.49
N VAL A 53 44.33 -35.08 25.60
CA VAL A 53 43.63 -33.99 26.30
C VAL A 53 43.65 -32.69 25.49
N SER A 54 44.77 -32.37 24.83
CA SER A 54 44.86 -31.20 23.91
C SER A 54 43.84 -31.33 22.78
N LYS A 55 43.79 -32.50 22.12
CA LYS A 55 42.79 -32.77 21.07
C LYS A 55 41.36 -32.67 21.59
N LEU A 56 41.09 -33.17 22.79
CA LEU A 56 39.78 -33.07 23.41
C LEU A 56 39.40 -31.61 23.71
N ARG A 57 40.36 -30.81 24.19
CA ARG A 57 40.19 -29.38 24.45
C ARG A 57 39.95 -28.59 23.15
N GLU A 58 40.70 -28.87 22.10
CA GLU A 58 40.50 -28.27 20.77
C GLU A 58 39.10 -28.60 20.24
N HIS A 59 38.68 -29.87 20.32
CA HIS A 59 37.36 -30.29 19.86
C HIS A 59 36.22 -29.69 20.70
N TRP A 60 36.44 -29.54 22.01
CA TRP A 60 35.53 -28.83 22.91
C TRP A 60 35.37 -27.38 22.50
N ASP A 61 36.48 -26.66 22.34
CA ASP A 61 36.49 -25.24 21.98
C ASP A 61 35.81 -25.01 20.62
N GLU A 62 36.08 -25.88 19.64
CA GLU A 62 35.43 -25.86 18.33
C GLU A 62 33.92 -26.10 18.43
N THR A 63 33.50 -27.15 19.14
CA THR A 63 32.08 -27.49 19.32
C THR A 63 31.33 -26.36 20.03
N ASN A 64 31.90 -25.84 21.11
CA ASN A 64 31.31 -24.75 21.87
C ASN A 64 31.19 -23.48 21.03
N SER A 65 32.21 -23.16 20.24
CA SER A 65 32.20 -22.02 19.31
C SER A 65 31.10 -22.15 18.26
N VAL A 66 30.98 -23.32 17.61
CA VAL A 66 29.95 -23.58 16.59
C VAL A 66 28.54 -23.49 17.17
N VAL A 67 28.31 -24.10 18.34
CA VAL A 67 26.99 -24.07 19.00
C VAL A 67 26.61 -22.65 19.40
N LEU A 68 27.54 -21.88 19.99
CA LEU A 68 27.30 -20.50 20.40
C LEU A 68 27.04 -19.59 19.19
N ALA A 69 27.81 -19.73 18.11
CA ALA A 69 27.60 -18.97 16.88
C ALA A 69 26.22 -19.26 16.29
N ARG A 70 25.81 -20.54 16.26
CA ARG A 70 24.50 -20.93 15.73
C ARG A 70 23.35 -20.42 16.59
N LYS A 71 23.48 -20.47 17.93
CA LYS A 71 22.48 -19.89 18.84
C LYS A 71 22.32 -18.39 18.61
N THR A 72 23.42 -17.66 18.53
CA THR A 72 23.41 -16.22 18.26
C THR A 72 22.71 -15.89 16.93
N GLN A 73 22.96 -16.68 15.88
CA GLN A 73 22.28 -16.53 14.60
C GLN A 73 20.77 -16.77 14.71
N LEU A 74 20.34 -17.79 15.47
CA LEU A 74 18.93 -18.12 15.66
C LEU A 74 18.19 -17.05 16.47
N ASP A 75 18.80 -16.50 17.52
CA ASP A 75 18.22 -15.40 18.31
C ASP A 75 18.01 -14.15 17.45
N ALA A 76 19.00 -13.82 16.60
CA ALA A 76 18.91 -12.72 15.65
C ALA A 76 17.75 -12.96 14.65
N MET A 77 17.69 -14.14 14.06
CA MET A 77 16.62 -14.53 13.13
C MET A 77 15.24 -14.50 13.77
N TYR A 78 15.11 -14.95 15.01
CA TYR A 78 13.87 -14.88 15.77
C TYR A 78 13.41 -13.44 15.96
N THR A 79 14.32 -12.58 16.45
CA THR A 79 14.06 -11.15 16.69
C THR A 79 13.67 -10.44 15.41
N ASP A 80 14.40 -10.68 14.33
CA ASP A 80 14.16 -10.06 13.03
C ASP A 80 12.84 -10.50 12.40
N THR A 81 12.49 -11.79 12.54
CA THR A 81 11.20 -12.32 12.08
C THR A 81 10.06 -11.65 12.85
N HIS A 82 10.17 -11.50 14.17
CA HIS A 82 9.15 -10.79 14.97
C HIS A 82 8.98 -9.33 14.56
N LYS A 83 10.08 -8.60 14.35
CA LYS A 83 10.03 -7.22 13.86
C LYS A 83 9.37 -7.12 12.49
N PHE A 84 9.73 -8.03 11.59
CA PHE A 84 9.12 -8.11 10.26
C PHE A 84 7.62 -8.32 10.35
N ASP A 85 7.19 -9.27 11.17
CA ASP A 85 5.79 -9.65 11.29
C ASP A 85 4.95 -8.58 12.03
N ALA A 86 5.51 -7.88 13.01
CA ALA A 86 4.87 -6.73 13.64
C ALA A 86 4.64 -5.60 12.63
N LYS A 87 5.66 -5.26 11.82
CA LYS A 87 5.51 -4.23 10.79
C LYS A 87 4.55 -4.66 9.69
N ARG A 88 4.56 -5.94 9.29
CA ARG A 88 3.59 -6.51 8.35
C ARG A 88 2.16 -6.28 8.85
N ALA A 89 1.88 -6.64 10.11
CA ALA A 89 0.55 -6.51 10.70
C ALA A 89 0.08 -5.04 10.75
N GLU A 90 0.98 -4.11 11.08
CA GLU A 90 0.70 -2.67 11.04
C GLU A 90 0.25 -2.22 9.64
N LEU A 91 1.01 -2.59 8.60
CA LEU A 91 0.71 -2.26 7.20
C LEU A 91 -0.58 -2.93 6.72
N GLU A 92 -0.79 -4.21 7.05
CA GLU A 92 -2.02 -4.94 6.70
C GLU A 92 -3.26 -4.31 7.32
N SER A 93 -3.17 -3.84 8.58
CA SER A 93 -4.23 -3.13 9.27
C SER A 93 -4.54 -1.79 8.60
N TRP A 94 -3.50 -1.01 8.28
CA TRP A 94 -3.69 0.26 7.59
C TRP A 94 -4.32 0.07 6.21
N LEU A 95 -3.80 -0.88 5.41
CA LEU A 95 -4.34 -1.20 4.09
C LEU A 95 -5.80 -1.62 4.17
N ALA A 96 -6.16 -2.53 5.09
CA ALA A 96 -7.54 -2.98 5.24
C ALA A 96 -8.49 -1.82 5.59
N ARG A 97 -8.07 -0.88 6.46
CA ARG A 97 -8.87 0.30 6.77
C ARG A 97 -9.06 1.21 5.56
N MET A 98 -8.00 1.42 4.78
CA MET A 98 -8.06 2.29 3.60
C MET A 98 -8.88 1.67 2.48
N GLU A 99 -8.73 0.38 2.23
CA GLU A 99 -9.52 -0.38 1.26
C GLU A 99 -11.01 -0.32 1.62
N ALA A 100 -11.37 -0.58 2.89
CA ALA A 100 -12.76 -0.47 3.35
C ALA A 100 -13.32 0.95 3.23
N ARG A 101 -12.49 1.99 3.45
CA ARG A 101 -12.90 3.39 3.22
C ARG A 101 -13.14 3.67 1.75
N LEU A 102 -12.28 3.18 0.86
CA LEU A 102 -12.44 3.33 -0.59
C LEU A 102 -13.72 2.64 -1.07
N GLU A 103 -13.99 1.42 -0.62
CA GLU A 103 -15.21 0.66 -0.97
C GLU A 103 -16.51 1.36 -0.52
N ARG A 104 -16.46 2.13 0.57
CA ARG A 104 -17.61 2.89 1.09
C ARG A 104 -17.82 4.22 0.40
N MET A 105 -16.91 4.66 -0.47
CA MET A 105 -17.09 5.92 -1.19
C MET A 105 -18.30 5.83 -2.12
N ALA A 106 -19.18 6.82 -2.03
CA ALA A 106 -20.38 6.88 -2.87
C ALA A 106 -20.03 6.97 -4.37
N PRO A 107 -20.93 6.57 -5.28
CA PRO A 107 -20.78 6.83 -6.71
C PRO A 107 -20.57 8.32 -7.01
N VAL A 108 -19.95 8.62 -8.15
CA VAL A 108 -19.74 10.00 -8.62
C VAL A 108 -21.09 10.72 -8.71
N ALA A 109 -21.21 11.84 -8.02
CA ALA A 109 -22.44 12.62 -7.95
C ALA A 109 -22.73 13.39 -9.25
N ARG A 110 -23.95 13.93 -9.36
CA ARG A 110 -24.42 14.71 -10.52
C ARG A 110 -24.72 16.18 -10.21
N THR A 111 -24.51 16.60 -8.96
CA THR A 111 -24.71 17.99 -8.52
C THR A 111 -23.37 18.58 -8.08
N ALA A 112 -23.19 19.89 -8.30
CA ALA A 112 -21.92 20.57 -8.09
C ALA A 112 -21.45 20.52 -6.63
N ASP A 113 -22.38 20.76 -5.70
CA ASP A 113 -22.14 20.80 -4.26
C ASP A 113 -21.61 19.46 -3.72
N VAL A 114 -22.21 18.34 -4.15
CA VAL A 114 -21.80 17.00 -3.74
C VAL A 114 -20.50 16.60 -4.45
N LEU A 115 -20.31 16.95 -5.73
CA LEU A 115 -19.05 16.72 -6.44
C LEU A 115 -17.88 17.43 -5.77
N ASP A 116 -18.05 18.69 -5.37
CA ASP A 116 -17.04 19.44 -4.64
C ASP A 116 -16.68 18.79 -3.30
N GLN A 117 -17.66 18.25 -2.58
CA GLN A 117 -17.42 17.47 -1.37
C GLN A 117 -16.62 16.19 -1.68
N GLN A 118 -17.03 15.43 -2.69
CA GLN A 118 -16.34 14.20 -3.10
C GLN A 118 -14.90 14.47 -3.56
N ILE A 119 -14.64 15.60 -4.24
CA ILE A 119 -13.30 16.02 -4.64
C ILE A 119 -12.42 16.31 -3.41
N ARG A 120 -12.96 17.00 -2.40
CA ARG A 120 -12.22 17.26 -1.15
C ARG A 120 -11.90 15.96 -0.41
N GLU A 121 -12.86 15.06 -0.30
CA GLU A 121 -12.68 13.74 0.31
C GLU A 121 -11.60 12.92 -0.43
N GLN A 122 -11.68 12.86 -1.77
CA GLN A 122 -10.71 12.18 -2.62
C GLN A 122 -9.30 12.73 -2.43
N LYS A 123 -9.13 14.07 -2.38
CA LYS A 123 -7.83 14.72 -2.14
C LYS A 123 -7.26 14.36 -0.77
N GLY A 124 -8.09 14.36 0.28
CA GLY A 124 -7.67 13.96 1.62
C GLY A 124 -7.23 12.51 1.67
N PHE A 125 -8.00 11.60 1.06
CA PHE A 125 -7.65 10.18 0.97
C PHE A 125 -6.34 9.95 0.21
N HIS A 126 -6.16 10.62 -0.94
CA HIS A 126 -4.93 10.52 -1.72
C HIS A 126 -3.70 11.07 -0.96
N ALA A 127 -3.87 12.18 -0.22
CA ALA A 127 -2.80 12.72 0.63
C ALA A 127 -2.37 11.72 1.72
N GLU A 128 -3.33 11.05 2.37
CA GLU A 128 -3.05 10.04 3.39
C GLU A 128 -2.28 8.83 2.82
N ILE A 129 -2.66 8.34 1.63
CA ILE A 129 -1.89 7.31 0.93
C ILE A 129 -0.46 7.79 0.68
N HIS A 130 -0.32 9.00 0.15
CA HIS A 130 0.98 9.55 -0.22
C HIS A 130 1.90 9.74 0.99
N GLN A 131 1.34 10.12 2.14
CA GLN A 131 2.09 10.20 3.41
C GLN A 131 2.51 8.82 3.92
N TYR A 132 1.70 7.79 3.69
CA TYR A 132 2.00 6.43 4.13
C TYR A 132 3.05 5.71 3.26
N LYS A 133 3.37 6.25 2.08
CA LYS A 133 4.38 5.70 1.15
C LYS A 133 5.69 5.33 1.84
N HIS A 134 6.19 6.19 2.72
CA HIS A 134 7.45 5.96 3.43
C HIS A 134 7.42 4.68 4.30
N GLN A 135 6.27 4.35 4.90
CA GLN A 135 6.13 3.13 5.71
C GLN A 135 6.23 1.87 4.86
N VAL A 136 5.72 1.90 3.63
CA VAL A 136 5.85 0.82 2.64
C VAL A 136 7.30 0.70 2.17
N GLU A 137 7.98 1.82 1.92
CA GLU A 137 9.40 1.83 1.56
C GLU A 137 10.29 1.25 2.67
N LEU A 138 10.04 1.59 3.94
CA LEU A 138 10.75 1.01 5.08
C LEU A 138 10.54 -0.50 5.18
N PHE A 139 9.31 -0.97 4.93
CA PHE A 139 9.02 -2.41 4.91
C PHE A 139 9.77 -3.14 3.78
N ASN A 140 9.84 -2.52 2.60
CA ASN A 140 10.62 -3.03 1.47
C ASN A 140 12.12 -3.11 1.81
N GLN A 141 12.69 -2.07 2.42
CA GLN A 141 14.10 -2.05 2.83
C GLN A 141 14.40 -3.11 3.88
N MET A 142 13.54 -3.26 4.89
CA MET A 142 13.65 -4.31 5.89
C MET A 142 13.64 -5.69 5.23
N THR A 143 12.74 -5.93 4.28
CA THR A 143 12.67 -7.19 3.52
C THR A 143 13.98 -7.48 2.78
N GLN A 144 14.52 -6.50 2.05
CA GLN A 144 15.79 -6.68 1.32
C GLN A 144 16.95 -6.97 2.27
N ARG A 145 17.01 -6.28 3.42
CA ARG A 145 18.02 -6.52 4.45
C ARG A 145 17.95 -7.96 4.96
N LEU A 146 16.76 -8.45 5.29
CA LEU A 146 16.59 -9.82 5.78
C LEU A 146 16.95 -10.86 4.72
N ILE A 147 16.63 -10.62 3.45
CA ILE A 147 17.04 -11.49 2.35
C ILE A 147 18.57 -11.55 2.23
N ALA A 148 19.26 -10.42 2.43
CA ALA A 148 20.71 -10.36 2.37
C ALA A 148 21.38 -11.06 3.57
N ILE A 149 20.85 -10.84 4.78
CA ILE A 149 21.36 -11.47 6.02
C ILE A 149 21.17 -13.00 5.97
N TYR A 150 20.02 -13.46 5.49
CA TYR A 150 19.62 -14.87 5.47
C TYR A 150 19.69 -15.47 4.06
N GLN A 151 20.74 -15.15 3.31
CA GLN A 151 20.90 -15.58 1.91
C GLN A 151 20.94 -17.11 1.70
N HIS A 152 21.29 -17.86 2.75
CA HIS A 152 21.34 -19.32 2.74
C HIS A 152 20.05 -19.98 3.29
N ASP A 153 19.08 -19.19 3.75
CA ASP A 153 17.79 -19.66 4.26
C ASP A 153 16.66 -19.42 3.23
N ASP A 154 15.50 -20.07 3.43
CA ASP A 154 14.34 -19.89 2.56
C ASP A 154 13.62 -18.55 2.84
N THR A 155 14.01 -17.52 2.09
CA THR A 155 13.44 -16.17 2.19
C THR A 155 12.30 -15.89 1.19
N ARG A 156 11.86 -16.90 0.41
CA ARG A 156 10.82 -16.74 -0.63
C ARG A 156 9.52 -16.16 -0.09
N ARG A 157 9.18 -16.53 1.15
CA ARG A 157 7.97 -16.05 1.80
C ARG A 157 8.03 -14.55 2.12
N LEU A 158 9.17 -14.02 2.55
CA LEU A 158 9.35 -12.59 2.81
C LEU A 158 9.09 -11.79 1.54
N LYS A 159 9.62 -12.25 0.40
CA LYS A 159 9.37 -11.68 -0.93
C LYS A 159 7.87 -11.66 -1.26
N LYS A 160 7.20 -12.80 -1.18
CA LYS A 160 5.77 -12.92 -1.51
C LYS A 160 4.87 -12.01 -0.65
N ILE A 161 5.11 -11.94 0.65
CA ILE A 161 4.37 -11.05 1.57
C ILE A 161 4.54 -9.59 1.14
N THR A 162 5.78 -9.20 0.86
CA THR A 162 6.14 -7.84 0.48
C THR A 162 5.58 -7.44 -0.87
N GLU A 163 5.65 -8.32 -1.85
CA GLU A 163 4.97 -8.15 -3.14
C GLU A 163 3.47 -7.96 -2.96
N THR A 164 2.82 -8.75 -2.11
CA THR A 164 1.38 -8.63 -1.85
C THR A 164 1.01 -7.27 -1.25
N ILE A 165 1.78 -6.80 -0.27
CA ILE A 165 1.59 -5.46 0.33
C ILE A 165 1.79 -4.35 -0.71
N ASN A 166 2.85 -4.44 -1.52
CA ASN A 166 3.12 -3.45 -2.58
C ASN A 166 2.01 -3.42 -3.63
N LEU A 167 1.48 -4.58 -4.03
CA LEU A 167 0.37 -4.68 -4.97
C LEU A 167 -0.89 -4.02 -4.43
N ARG A 168 -1.27 -4.31 -3.17
CA ARG A 168 -2.42 -3.69 -2.51
C ARG A 168 -2.28 -2.17 -2.42
N TYR A 169 -1.13 -1.68 -1.96
CA TYR A 169 -0.84 -0.24 -1.89
C TYR A 169 -0.92 0.43 -3.27
N SER A 170 -0.29 -0.17 -4.29
CA SER A 170 -0.30 0.34 -5.65
C SER A 170 -1.70 0.37 -6.26
N SER A 171 -2.50 -0.67 -6.02
CA SER A 171 -3.90 -0.74 -6.44
C SER A 171 -4.72 0.37 -5.78
N LEU A 172 -4.59 0.54 -4.46
CA LEU A 172 -5.29 1.58 -3.70
C LEU A 172 -4.96 2.98 -4.25
N ASN A 173 -3.68 3.25 -4.50
CA ASN A 173 -3.22 4.51 -5.08
C ASN A 173 -3.77 4.73 -6.50
N SER A 174 -3.74 3.69 -7.34
CA SER A 174 -4.25 3.74 -8.71
C SER A 174 -5.75 4.00 -8.75
N SER A 175 -6.52 3.32 -7.90
CA SER A 175 -7.97 3.48 -7.79
C SER A 175 -8.36 4.89 -7.36
N ILE A 176 -7.69 5.48 -6.35
CA ILE A 176 -8.03 6.85 -5.93
C ILE A 176 -7.63 7.90 -6.97
N ILE A 177 -6.55 7.68 -7.73
CA ILE A 177 -6.16 8.55 -8.84
C ILE A 177 -7.20 8.48 -9.97
N ALA A 178 -7.66 7.27 -10.32
CA ALA A 178 -8.70 7.06 -11.31
C ALA A 178 -10.01 7.76 -10.91
N ARG A 179 -10.47 7.55 -9.67
CA ARG A 179 -11.63 8.24 -9.09
C ARG A 179 -11.47 9.76 -9.13
N GLY A 180 -10.27 10.27 -8.84
CA GLY A 180 -9.96 11.70 -8.97
C GLY A 180 -10.22 12.22 -10.38
N LYS A 181 -9.81 11.49 -11.42
CA LYS A 181 -10.07 11.85 -12.82
C LYS A 181 -11.57 11.85 -13.15
N GLU A 182 -12.30 10.85 -12.69
CA GLU A 182 -13.76 10.76 -12.89
C GLU A 182 -14.51 11.94 -12.27
N LEU A 183 -14.18 12.30 -11.02
CA LEU A 183 -14.77 13.43 -10.32
C LEU A 183 -14.51 14.77 -11.04
N HIS A 184 -13.27 15.02 -11.47
CA HIS A 184 -12.95 16.23 -12.22
C HIS A 184 -13.64 16.27 -13.59
N SER A 185 -13.76 15.12 -14.27
CA SER A 185 -14.50 15.03 -15.52
C SER A 185 -15.98 15.37 -15.33
N ALA A 186 -16.64 14.82 -14.30
CA ALA A 186 -18.04 15.09 -13.99
C ALA A 186 -18.26 16.59 -13.66
N MET A 187 -17.38 17.18 -12.87
CA MET A 187 -17.43 18.62 -12.53
C MET A 187 -17.29 19.51 -13.77
N ASN A 188 -16.36 19.17 -14.66
CA ASN A 188 -16.18 19.90 -15.91
C ASN A 188 -17.41 19.79 -16.84
N SER A 189 -18.02 18.60 -16.92
CA SER A 189 -19.26 18.40 -17.69
C SER A 189 -20.40 19.24 -17.14
N LEU A 190 -20.56 19.32 -15.82
CA LEU A 190 -21.59 20.13 -15.19
C LEU A 190 -21.40 21.62 -15.49
N HIS A 191 -20.18 22.13 -15.33
CA HIS A 191 -19.86 23.53 -15.67
C HIS A 191 -20.11 23.87 -17.14
N ASN A 192 -19.83 22.93 -18.05
CA ASN A 192 -20.11 23.12 -19.47
C ASN A 192 -21.61 23.12 -19.77
N PHE A 193 -22.38 22.29 -19.06
CA PHE A 193 -23.83 22.26 -19.17
C PHE A 193 -24.45 23.57 -18.66
N ASP A 194 -24.04 24.06 -17.48
CA ASP A 194 -24.55 25.32 -16.92
C ASP A 194 -24.29 26.49 -17.87
N LYS A 195 -23.08 26.59 -18.43
CA LYS A 195 -22.76 27.58 -19.46
C LYS A 195 -23.62 27.48 -20.72
N ALA A 196 -23.95 26.26 -21.15
CA ALA A 196 -24.79 26.05 -22.32
C ALA A 196 -26.25 26.44 -22.03
N LEU A 197 -26.73 26.12 -20.82
CA LEU A 197 -28.04 26.50 -20.33
C LEU A 197 -28.19 28.03 -20.27
N ASP A 198 -27.22 28.74 -19.69
CA ASP A 198 -27.23 30.21 -19.59
C ASP A 198 -27.30 30.87 -20.98
N LYS A 199 -26.51 30.37 -21.93
CA LYS A 199 -26.55 30.86 -23.32
C LYS A 199 -27.90 30.64 -23.97
N PHE A 200 -28.50 29.47 -23.75
CA PHE A 200 -29.81 29.15 -24.32
C PHE A 200 -30.91 30.00 -23.69
N ALA A 201 -30.87 30.24 -22.38
CA ALA A 201 -31.82 31.11 -21.68
C ALA A 201 -31.70 32.58 -22.14
N SER A 202 -30.48 33.08 -22.34
CA SER A 202 -30.26 34.41 -22.92
C SER A 202 -30.86 34.52 -24.32
N TRP A 203 -30.59 33.53 -25.18
CA TRP A 203 -31.13 33.50 -26.54
C TRP A 203 -32.66 33.45 -26.55
N MET A 204 -33.28 32.64 -25.68
CA MET A 204 -34.75 32.60 -25.51
C MET A 204 -35.30 33.99 -25.16
N SER A 205 -34.68 34.67 -24.19
CA SER A 205 -35.10 36.01 -23.77
C SER A 205 -34.98 37.05 -24.90
N GLU A 206 -33.91 36.97 -25.70
CA GLU A 206 -33.72 37.82 -26.89
C GLU A 206 -34.77 37.51 -27.98
N ALA A 207 -35.08 36.24 -28.20
CA ALA A 207 -36.08 35.82 -29.19
C ALA A 207 -37.50 36.27 -28.80
N GLU A 208 -37.86 36.16 -27.53
CA GLU A 208 -39.13 36.66 -26.98
C GLU A 208 -39.22 38.18 -27.16
N SER A 209 -38.20 38.94 -26.75
CA SER A 209 -38.16 40.39 -26.93
C SER A 209 -38.28 40.81 -28.39
N ASN A 210 -37.63 40.10 -29.31
CA ASN A 210 -37.74 40.40 -30.75
C ASN A 210 -39.15 40.13 -31.29
N THR A 211 -39.82 39.09 -30.78
CA THR A 211 -41.18 38.74 -31.20
C THR A 211 -42.17 39.82 -30.75
N ASP A 212 -42.07 40.29 -29.50
CA ASP A 212 -42.89 41.39 -28.98
C ASP A 212 -42.71 42.68 -29.80
N LEU A 213 -41.47 42.97 -30.21
CA LEU A 213 -41.18 44.11 -31.07
C LEU A 213 -41.87 43.99 -32.43
N VAL A 214 -41.86 42.81 -33.04
CA VAL A 214 -42.53 42.55 -34.32
C VAL A 214 -44.05 42.69 -34.17
N GLU A 215 -44.65 42.18 -33.08
CA GLU A 215 -46.09 42.35 -32.84
C GLU A 215 -46.49 43.83 -32.68
N LEU A 216 -45.70 44.62 -31.96
CA LEU A 216 -45.91 46.07 -31.84
C LEU A 216 -45.78 46.81 -33.17
N GLU A 217 -44.91 46.36 -34.08
CA GLU A 217 -44.81 46.92 -35.43
C GLU A 217 -46.02 46.55 -36.29
N VAL A 218 -46.53 45.32 -36.16
CA VAL A 218 -47.75 44.87 -36.85
C VAL A 218 -48.97 45.67 -36.39
N ASP A 219 -49.12 45.89 -35.09
CA ASP A 219 -50.24 46.68 -34.55
C ASP A 219 -50.21 48.14 -35.00
N LYS A 220 -49.01 48.72 -35.17
CA LYS A 220 -48.85 50.08 -35.71
C LYS A 220 -49.25 50.21 -37.18
N LEU A 221 -49.23 49.11 -37.95
CA LEU A 221 -49.60 49.13 -39.36
C LEU A 221 -51.12 49.22 -39.58
N GLY A 222 -51.95 48.90 -38.57
CA GLY A 222 -53.42 49.06 -38.59
C GLY A 222 -54.14 48.31 -39.73
N PRO A 223 -55.48 48.19 -39.72
CA PRO A 223 -56.20 47.52 -40.79
C PRO A 223 -56.05 48.36 -42.07
N ALA A 224 -55.45 47.76 -43.10
CA ALA A 224 -55.32 48.34 -44.43
C ALA A 224 -56.68 48.92 -44.87
N ARG A 225 -56.73 50.22 -45.13
CA ARG A 225 -57.91 50.90 -45.69
C ARG A 225 -58.30 50.15 -46.97
N ARG A 226 -59.39 49.37 -46.93
CA ARG A 226 -60.00 48.84 -48.15
C ARG A 226 -60.65 50.02 -48.87
N ASP A 227 -60.02 50.46 -49.95
CA ASP A 227 -60.65 51.42 -50.87
C ASP A 227 -61.90 50.78 -51.49
N PRO A 228 -63.11 51.36 -51.32
CA PRO A 228 -64.35 50.76 -51.81
C PRO A 228 -64.58 50.87 -53.33
N GLN A 229 -63.64 51.43 -54.10
CA GLN A 229 -64.00 52.01 -55.41
C GLN A 229 -63.00 51.69 -56.53
N ALA A 230 -62.99 50.44 -57.00
CA ALA A 230 -62.47 50.11 -58.34
C ALA A 230 -63.01 48.76 -58.83
N ARG A 231 -64.35 48.62 -58.91
CA ARG A 231 -64.93 47.62 -59.83
C ARG A 231 -64.85 48.20 -61.24
N GLY A 232 -63.98 47.65 -62.09
CA GLY A 232 -64.16 47.77 -63.55
C GLY A 232 -65.29 46.84 -64.02
N PRO A 233 -65.43 46.62 -65.33
CA PRO A 233 -65.53 47.58 -66.43
C PRO A 233 -66.79 47.30 -67.29
N SER A 234 -67.16 48.18 -68.22
CA SER A 234 -67.61 47.86 -69.60
C SER A 234 -68.53 48.90 -70.21
N MET A 235 -68.18 49.36 -71.41
CA MET A 235 -68.97 49.36 -72.66
C MET A 235 -68.42 50.46 -73.58
N HIS A 236 -67.74 50.08 -74.66
CA HIS A 236 -68.27 49.75 -76.01
C HIS A 236 -68.18 50.95 -76.97
N LEU A 237 -67.34 50.77 -77.99
CA LEU A 237 -67.45 51.10 -79.42
C LEU A 237 -68.11 52.44 -79.80
N LYS A 238 -67.53 53.25 -80.69
CA LYS A 238 -66.95 52.92 -81.99
C LYS A 238 -65.72 53.76 -82.32
#